data_AF-A0A373VMA7-F1
#
_entry.id   AF-A0A373VMA7-F1
#
_cell.length_a   1.000
_cell.length_b   1.000
_cell.length_c   1.000
_cell.angle_alpha   90.00
_cell.angle_beta   90.00
_cell.angle_gamma   90.00
#
_symmetry.space_group_name_H-M   'P 1'
#
loop_
_entity.id
_entity.type
_entity.pdbx_description
1 polymer ?
#
loop_
_entity_poly.entity_id
_entity_poly.type
_entity_poly.pdbx_seq_one_letter_code
_entity_poly.pdbx_strand_id
1 'polypeptide(L)' 'MFQISYSKKAIKFLKRQDIPSQKRLIAAISRLPLEGDIKKLQGTDGYRLRVGNFRVLFNVNGIIIDIIDIGNRGQIYKGV' A
#
# COMPACT_ATOMS: atom_id res chain seq x y z
N MET A 1 3.76 -13.61 -12.35
CA MET A 1 3.21 -12.24 -12.42
C MET A 1 2.25 -12.07 -11.26
N PHE A 2 2.38 -11.02 -10.45
CA PHE A 2 1.48 -10.78 -9.33
C PHE A 2 0.25 -9.97 -9.77
N GLN A 3 -0.92 -10.25 -9.21
CA GLN A 3 -2.14 -9.50 -9.42
C GLN A 3 -2.37 -8.55 -8.24
N ILE A 4 -2.56 -7.26 -8.52
CA ILE A 4 -2.80 -6.26 -7.49
C ILE A 4 -4.29 -5.97 -7.39
N SER A 5 -4.85 -6.17 -6.20
CA SER A 5 -6.23 -5.83 -5.85
C SER A 5 -6.24 -4.65 -4.89
N TYR A 6 -7.18 -3.71 -5.04
CA TYR A 6 -7.28 -2.55 -4.15
C TYR A 6 -8.60 -2.56 -3.40
N SER A 7 -8.54 -2.31 -2.09
CA SER A 7 -9.74 -2.03 -1.32
C SER A 7 -10.40 -0.71 -1.75
N LYS A 8 -11.71 -0.58 -1.49
CA LYS A 8 -12.45 0.67 -1.77
C LYS A 8 -11.83 1.88 -1.08
N LYS A 9 -11.33 1.72 0.16
CA LYS A 9 -10.69 2.82 0.92
C LYS A 9 -9.33 3.21 0.32
N ALA A 10 -8.53 2.24 -0.10
CA ALA A 10 -7.26 2.49 -0.77
C ALA A 10 -7.46 3.28 -2.07
N ILE A 11 -8.42 2.88 -2.91
CA ILE A 11 -8.78 3.61 -4.14
C ILE A 11 -9.23 5.04 -3.81
N LYS A 12 -10.11 5.21 -2.81
CA LYS A 12 -10.60 6.54 -2.40
C LYS A 12 -9.46 7.44 -1.94
N PHE A 13 -8.50 6.92 -1.17
CA PHE A 13 -7.35 7.71 -0.74
C PHE A 13 -6.44 8.06 -1.92
N LEU A 14 -6.13 7.10 -2.79
CA LEU A 14 -5.28 7.30 -3.95
C LEU A 14 -5.84 8.39 -4.86
N LYS A 15 -7.14 8.33 -5.19
CA LYS A 15 -7.80 9.31 -6.07
C LYS A 15 -7.84 10.74 -5.50
N ARG A 16 -7.66 10.91 -4.18
CA ARG A 16 -7.64 12.23 -3.53
C ARG A 16 -6.26 12.91 -3.57
N GLN A 17 -5.21 12.19 -3.97
CA GLN A 17 -3.87 12.76 -4.03
C GLN A 17 -3.69 13.61 -5.29
N ASP A 18 -2.70 14.50 -5.27
CA ASP A 18 -2.24 15.20 -6.46
C ASP A 18 -1.64 14.23 -7.49
N ILE A 19 -1.66 14.62 -8.78
CA ILE A 19 -1.21 13.77 -9.89
C ILE A 19 0.23 13.21 -9.67
N PRO A 20 1.22 14.02 -9.24
CA PRO A 20 2.56 13.50 -8.92
C PRO A 20 2.56 12.42 -7.84
N SER A 21 1.80 12.60 -6.77
CA SER A 21 1.70 11.60 -5.69
C SER A 21 0.98 10.34 -6.12
N GLN A 22 -0.08 10.44 -6.93
CA GLN A 22 -0.75 9.28 -7.53
C GLN A 22 0.23 8.45 -8.36
N LYS A 23 0.98 9.09 -9.26
CA LYS A 23 1.98 8.42 -10.11
C LYS A 23 3.05 7.71 -9.27
N ARG A 24 3.58 8.37 -8.24
CA ARG A 24 4.57 7.77 -7.32
C ARG A 24 4.01 6.56 -6.58
N LEU A 25 2.79 6.64 -6.07
CA LEU A 25 2.13 5.54 -5.37
C LEU A 25 1.89 4.34 -6.31
N ILE A 26 1.34 4.57 -7.49
CA ILE A 26 1.06 3.52 -8.47
C ILE A 26 2.36 2.83 -8.92
N ALA A 27 3.40 3.60 -9.24
CA ALA A 27 4.68 3.06 -9.67
C ALA A 27 5.40 2.25 -8.57
N ALA A 28 5.24 2.65 -7.30
CA ALA A 28 5.78 1.89 -6.19
C ALA A 28 4.98 0.61 -5.93
N ILE A 29 3.64 0.68 -5.98
CA ILE A 29 2.75 -0.46 -5.77
C ILE A 29 2.94 -1.52 -6.88
N SER A 30 3.17 -1.10 -8.13
CA SER A 30 3.36 -2.03 -9.25
C SER A 30 4.60 -2.91 -9.14
N ARG A 31 5.54 -2.57 -8.24
CA ARG A 31 6.76 -3.35 -7.99
C ARG A 31 6.64 -4.31 -6.81
N LEU A 32 5.49 -4.32 -6.12
CA LEU A 32 5.25 -5.25 -5.04
C LEU A 32 5.16 -6.71 -5.55
N PRO A 33 5.50 -7.68 -4.69
CA PRO A 33 6.13 -7.53 -3.38
C PRO A 33 7.67 -7.47 -3.46
N LEU A 34 8.23 -7.38 -4.67
CA LEU A 34 9.65 -7.62 -4.95
C LEU A 34 10.55 -6.46 -4.57
N GLU A 35 10.09 -5.21 -4.77
CA GLU A 35 10.92 -4.02 -4.54
C GLU A 35 10.21 -2.95 -3.72
N GLY A 36 11.00 -2.17 -2.99
CA GLY A 36 10.57 -1.00 -2.22
C GLY A 36 10.98 -1.06 -0.75
N ASP A 37 10.69 0.01 0.00
CA ASP A 37 10.84 0.03 1.46
C ASP A 37 9.67 -0.70 2.11
N ILE A 38 9.75 -2.04 2.07
CA ILE A 38 8.74 -2.97 2.57
C ILE A 38 9.17 -3.50 3.95
N LYS A 39 8.27 -3.46 4.92
CA LYS A 39 8.46 -4.09 6.24
C LYS A 39 7.23 -4.88 6.65
N LYS A 40 7.44 -6.05 7.25
CA LYS A 40 6.37 -6.80 7.92
C LYS A 40 5.86 -5.97 9.11
N LEU A 41 4.54 -5.96 9.32
CA LEU A 41 3.92 -5.35 10.48
C LEU A 41 4.16 -6.25 11.72
N GLN A 42 4.21 -5.64 12.91
CA GLN A 42 4.28 -6.41 14.15
C GLN A 42 2.87 -6.88 14.54
N GLY A 43 2.76 -8.11 15.04
CA GLY A 43 1.50 -8.67 15.53
C GLY A 43 0.47 -9.06 14.46
N THR A 44 0.82 -8.99 13.17
CA THR A 44 -0.03 -9.41 12.05
C THR A 44 0.81 -9.89 10.87
N ASP A 45 0.21 -10.66 9.96
CA ASP A 45 0.89 -11.19 8.76
C ASP A 45 0.96 -10.20 7.59
N GLY A 46 0.45 -8.98 7.80
CA GLY A 46 0.52 -7.92 6.80
C GLY A 46 1.86 -7.21 6.67
N TYR A 47 1.99 -6.48 5.58
CA TYR A 47 3.17 -5.70 5.22
C TYR A 47 2.82 -4.24 5.04
N ARG A 48 3.86 -3.40 5.11
CA ARG A 48 3.79 -1.98 4.80
C ARG A 48 4.88 -1.60 3.82
N LEU A 49 4.48 -0.98 2.71
CA LEU A 49 5.37 -0.26 1.81
C LEU A 49 5.39 1.22 2.19
N ARG A 50 6.58 1.82 2.25
CA ARG A 50 6.76 3.28 2.42
C ARG A 50 6.99 3.94 1.06
N VAL A 51 6.23 5.00 0.80
CA VAL A 51 6.38 5.84 -0.42
C VAL A 51 6.42 7.30 0.01
N GLY A 52 7.62 7.82 0.29
CA GLY A 52 7.80 9.15 0.87
C GLY A 52 7.09 9.28 2.23
N ASN A 53 6.05 10.13 2.26
CA ASN A 53 5.20 10.36 3.44
C ASN A 53 3.99 9.43 3.54
N PHE A 54 3.71 8.65 2.49
CA PHE A 54 2.63 7.69 2.45
C PHE A 54 3.06 6.31 2.94
N ARG A 55 2.08 5.54 3.40
CA ARG A 55 2.17 4.13 3.73
C ARG A 55 1.09 3.39 2.96
N VAL A 56 1.45 2.23 2.46
CA VAL A 56 0.54 1.29 1.81
C VAL A 56 0.56 0.02 2.65
N LEU A 57 -0.58 -0.36 3.23
CA LEU A 57 -0.74 -1.64 3.90
C LEU A 57 -1.23 -2.67 2.89
N PHE A 58 -0.57 -3.83 2.87
CA PHE A 58 -0.95 -4.90 1.95
C PHE A 58 -0.65 -6.29 2.52
N ASN A 59 -1.36 -7.29 1.99
CA ASN A 59 -1.09 -8.69 2.21
C ASN A 59 -0.66 -9.35 0.90
N VAL A 60 0.05 -10.48 1.01
CA VAL A 60 0.43 -11.31 -0.14
C VAL A 60 -0.19 -12.68 0.06
N ASN A 61 -1.13 -13.03 -0.81
CA ASN A 61 -1.90 -14.27 -0.79
C ASN A 61 -1.59 -15.07 -2.07
N GLY A 62 -0.51 -15.85 -2.04
CA GLY A 62 0.01 -16.53 -3.23
C GLY A 62 0.48 -15.51 -4.29
N ILE A 63 -0.25 -15.42 -5.40
CA ILE A 63 0.04 -14.46 -6.49
C ILE A 63 -0.75 -13.15 -6.39
N ILE A 64 -1.65 -13.02 -5.41
CA ILE A 64 -2.49 -11.84 -5.23
C ILE A 64 -1.87 -10.93 -4.16
N ILE A 65 -1.79 -9.64 -4.47
CA ILE A 65 -1.37 -8.58 -3.55
C ILE A 65 -2.61 -7.73 -3.24
N ASP A 66 -3.09 -7.84 -2.01
CA ASP A 66 -4.26 -7.11 -1.55
C ASP A 66 -3.83 -5.80 -0.90
N ILE A 67 -4.05 -4.67 -1.58
CA ILE A 67 -3.83 -3.33 -1.02
C ILE A 67 -5.00 -2.99 -0.10
N ILE A 68 -4.75 -3.15 1.20
CA ILE A 68 -5.74 -2.98 2.26
C ILE A 68 -6.02 -1.50 2.46
N ASP A 69 -4.99 -0.67 2.63
CA ASP A 69 -5.14 0.76 2.92
C ASP A 69 -3.97 1.59 2.39
N ILE A 70 -4.22 2.86 2.08
CA ILE A 70 -3.21 3.84 1.72
C ILE A 70 -3.46 5.10 2.56
N GLY A 71 -2.41 5.64 3.16
CA GLY A 71 -2.56 6.74 4.10
C GLY A 71 -1.28 7.49 4.39
N ASN A 72 -1.41 8.67 5.01
CA ASN A 72 -0.27 9.41 5.51
C ASN A 72 0.38 8.73 6.73
N ARG A 73 1.63 9.09 7.02
CA ARG A 73 2.30 8.72 8.27
C ARG A 73 1.40 9.01 9.48
N GLY A 74 1.22 7.99 10.34
CA GLY A 74 0.46 8.09 11.59
C GLY A 74 -1.06 7.96 11.45
N GLN A 75 -1.65 8.22 10.28
CA GLN A 75 -3.10 8.08 10.06
C GLN A 75 -3.51 6.63 9.76
N ILE A 76 -2.61 5.83 9.19
CA ILE A 76 -2.93 4.48 8.70
C ILE A 76 -3.07 3.40 9.78
N TYR A 77 -2.76 3.73 11.04
CA TYR A 77 -2.88 2.81 12.18
C TYR A 77 -4.17 3.02 12.99
N LYS A 78 -5.02 3.98 12.60
CA LYS A 78 -6.31 4.20 13.27
C LYS A 78 -7.31 3.15 12.77
N GLY A 79 -7.38 2.01 13.45
CA GLY A 79 -8.35 0.93 13.15
C GLY A 79 -7.72 -0.43 12.83
N VAL A 80 -6.44 -0.61 13.16
CA VAL A 80 -5.82 -1.94 13.34
C VAL A 80 -5.64 -2.17 14.83
#